data_AF-A0A2B7XDI7-F1
#
_entry.id   AF-A0A2B7XDI7-F1
#
_cell.length_a   1.000
_cell.length_b   1.000
_cell.length_c   1.000
_cell.angle_alpha   90.00
_cell.angle_beta   90.00
_cell.angle_gamma   90.00
#
_symmetry.space_group_name_H-M   'P 1'
#
loop_
_entity.id
_entity.type
_entity.pdbx_description
1 polymer ?
#
loop_
_entity_poly.entity_id
_entity_poly.type
_entity_poly.pdbx_seq_one_letter_code
_entity_poly.pdbx_strand_id
1 'polypeptide(L)'
;MASKLAPFALRQSRFSLSRFPIRQSRPFTSASPLLSDVLHVHRNSPENNPNIPFKFSAQNLQIVDEILARYPPQYKKAAVMPILDLGQRQHGFTSISVMNEVARMLEMPPMRVYEVATFYTMYNREPVGKYFVQVCTTTPCQLGGCGSDAIMKAITSHLGITNGHTTDDKLFSLLEVECLGACVNAPMLQINDDYYEDLTPESVVDLLTAFRAAETDKTVKVPTPGPRSGRQTCENSAGLTSLTSPMWSTETLRTDGEL
;
A
#
# COMPACT_ATOMS: atom_id res chain seq x y z
N MET A 1 44.59 -50.90 -37.20
CA MET A 1 45.63 -51.02 -38.25
C MET A 1 44.95 -51.49 -39.53
N ALA A 2 45.53 -51.12 -40.68
CA ALA A 2 45.08 -51.36 -42.06
C ALA A 2 44.10 -50.31 -42.63
N SER A 3 44.73 -49.45 -43.43
CA SER A 3 44.22 -48.41 -44.30
C SER A 3 44.12 -48.96 -45.73
N LYS A 4 43.24 -48.35 -46.55
CA LYS A 4 43.47 -47.91 -47.95
C LYS A 4 42.40 -48.33 -48.98
N LEU A 5 41.81 -47.28 -49.61
CA LEU A 5 41.63 -47.07 -51.07
C LEU A 5 40.67 -48.03 -51.82
N ALA A 6 39.74 -47.65 -52.71
CA ALA A 6 39.33 -46.44 -53.45
C ALA A 6 38.07 -46.86 -54.29
N PRO A 7 37.62 -46.18 -55.38
CA PRO A 7 37.44 -44.76 -55.66
C PRO A 7 36.00 -44.40 -56.14
N PHE A 8 35.78 -43.10 -56.30
CA PHE A 8 34.85 -42.42 -57.21
C PHE A 8 34.22 -43.25 -58.34
N ALA A 9 32.88 -43.22 -58.46
CA ALA A 9 32.17 -42.85 -59.69
C ALA A 9 30.63 -42.84 -59.51
N LEU A 10 29.98 -41.82 -60.07
CA LEU A 10 28.60 -41.79 -60.57
C LEU A 10 27.43 -41.71 -59.57
N ARG A 11 26.95 -40.48 -59.32
CA ARG A 11 25.58 -40.04 -59.68
C ARG A 11 25.37 -38.58 -59.28
N GLN A 12 25.50 -37.66 -60.22
CA GLN A 12 24.36 -37.03 -60.91
C GLN A 12 23.41 -36.28 -59.98
N SER A 13 23.56 -34.95 -60.02
CA SER A 13 22.51 -33.92 -59.99
C SER A 13 21.22 -34.27 -59.23
N ARG A 14 21.06 -33.70 -58.04
CA ARG A 14 19.74 -33.41 -57.48
C ARG A 14 19.66 -31.94 -57.11
N PHE A 15 19.00 -31.20 -58.00
CA PHE A 15 18.26 -29.96 -57.80
C PHE A 15 18.70 -29.07 -56.62
N SER A 16 19.32 -27.94 -56.97
CA SER A 16 19.18 -26.72 -56.19
C SER A 16 17.69 -26.34 -56.18
N LEU A 17 16.97 -26.77 -55.14
CA LEU A 17 15.74 -26.09 -54.77
C LEU A 17 16.16 -24.75 -54.19
N SER A 18 16.02 -23.69 -54.98
CA SER A 18 16.10 -22.32 -54.48
C SER A 18 15.11 -22.21 -53.31
N ARG A 19 15.63 -22.14 -52.08
CA ARG A 19 14.82 -21.72 -50.94
C ARG A 19 14.42 -20.28 -51.25
N PHE A 20 13.17 -20.08 -51.67
CA PHE A 20 12.59 -18.75 -51.69
C PHE A 20 12.77 -18.15 -50.29
N PRO A 21 13.27 -16.90 -50.16
CA PRO A 21 13.35 -16.27 -48.86
C PRO A 21 11.93 -16.14 -48.33
N ILE A 22 11.61 -16.88 -47.26
CA ILE A 22 10.37 -16.66 -46.51
C ILE A 22 10.46 -15.22 -46.03
N ARG A 23 9.60 -14.36 -46.58
CA ARG A 23 9.48 -12.97 -46.19
C ARG A 23 9.15 -12.97 -44.70
N GLN A 24 10.11 -12.60 -43.85
CA GLN A 24 9.86 -12.44 -42.42
C GLN A 24 8.93 -11.23 -42.24
N SER A 25 7.63 -11.46 -42.32
CA SER A 25 6.65 -10.50 -41.84
C SER A 25 6.67 -10.60 -40.31
N ARG A 26 7.28 -9.63 -39.64
CA ARG A 26 7.01 -9.42 -38.21
C ARG A 26 5.55 -8.95 -38.12
N PRO A 27 4.65 -9.70 -37.47
CA PRO A 27 3.32 -9.17 -37.18
C PRO A 27 3.50 -7.95 -36.28
N PHE A 28 2.83 -6.85 -36.58
CA PHE A 28 2.71 -5.74 -35.64
C PHE A 28 1.85 -6.23 -34.48
N THR A 29 2.46 -6.50 -33.34
CA THR A 29 1.75 -6.71 -32.08
C THR A 29 1.48 -5.36 -31.44
N SER A 30 0.23 -4.96 -31.37
CA SER A 30 -0.24 -3.85 -30.53
C SER A 30 -0.72 -4.47 -29.22
N ALA A 31 -0.03 -4.19 -28.12
CA ALA A 31 -0.60 -4.45 -26.81
C ALA A 31 -1.60 -3.34 -26.48
N SER A 32 -2.73 -3.69 -25.88
CA SER A 32 -3.58 -2.68 -25.23
C SER A 32 -2.74 -1.94 -24.19
N PRO A 33 -2.82 -0.60 -24.11
CA PRO A 33 -2.16 0.11 -23.03
C PRO A 33 -2.73 -0.39 -21.70
N LEU A 34 -1.85 -0.86 -20.81
CA LEU A 34 -2.19 -1.04 -19.40
C LEU A 34 -2.44 0.35 -18.84
N LEU A 35 -3.70 0.64 -18.53
CA LEU A 35 -4.09 1.85 -17.85
C LEU A 35 -3.75 1.67 -16.38
N SER A 36 -3.04 2.64 -15.79
CA SER A 36 -2.82 2.67 -14.34
C SER A 36 -4.10 3.11 -13.65
N ASP A 37 -4.38 2.53 -12.48
CA ASP A 37 -5.56 2.90 -11.68
C ASP A 37 -5.51 4.36 -11.20
N VAL A 38 -4.31 4.96 -11.15
CA VAL A 38 -4.09 6.35 -10.72
C VAL A 38 -3.26 7.14 -11.76
N LEU A 39 -3.58 8.43 -11.91
CA LEU A 39 -2.83 9.35 -12.76
C LEU A 39 -1.50 9.77 -12.12
N HIS A 40 -0.37 9.55 -12.79
CA HIS A 40 0.97 9.96 -12.33
C HIS A 40 1.40 11.34 -12.85
N VAL A 41 0.46 12.11 -13.38
CA VAL A 41 0.68 13.47 -13.89
C VAL A 41 -0.28 14.42 -13.17
N HIS A 42 0.21 15.61 -12.83
CA HIS A 42 -0.62 16.64 -12.21
C HIS A 42 -1.35 17.46 -13.28
N ARG A 43 -2.64 17.69 -13.07
CA ARG A 43 -3.45 18.65 -13.81
C ARG A 43 -4.10 19.58 -12.81
N ASN A 44 -3.97 20.89 -13.03
CA ASN A 44 -4.53 21.87 -12.11
C ASN A 44 -6.05 21.70 -12.02
N SER A 45 -6.54 21.53 -10.80
CA SER A 45 -7.97 21.57 -10.48
C SER A 45 -8.26 22.79 -9.60
N PRO A 46 -9.54 23.17 -9.44
CA PRO A 46 -9.92 24.25 -8.52
C PRO A 46 -9.46 23.99 -7.07
N GLU A 47 -9.43 22.73 -6.66
CA GLU A 47 -9.07 22.30 -5.30
C GLU A 47 -7.58 21.94 -5.14
N ASN A 48 -6.85 21.65 -6.24
CA ASN A 48 -5.45 21.28 -6.23
C ASN A 48 -4.69 21.99 -7.36
N ASN A 49 -4.05 23.11 -7.02
CA ASN A 49 -3.24 23.91 -7.93
C ASN A 49 -2.12 24.64 -7.15
N PRO A 50 -1.01 25.03 -7.80
CA PRO A 50 0.14 25.63 -7.12
C PRO A 50 -0.11 27.04 -6.56
N ASN A 51 -1.24 27.67 -6.91
CA ASN A 51 -1.58 29.01 -6.43
C ASN A 51 -2.29 28.98 -5.07
N ILE A 52 -2.83 27.84 -4.64
CA ILE A 52 -3.44 27.69 -3.32
C ILE A 52 -2.32 27.74 -2.27
N PRO A 53 -2.29 28.73 -1.37
CA PRO A 53 -1.25 28.81 -0.37
C PRO A 53 -1.43 27.72 0.68
N PHE A 54 -0.39 26.91 0.90
CA PHE A 54 -0.31 25.98 2.02
C PHE A 54 0.85 26.40 2.93
N LYS A 55 0.61 26.39 4.24
CA LYS A 55 1.62 26.60 5.28
C LYS A 55 1.36 25.65 6.44
N PHE A 56 2.45 25.18 7.05
CA PHE A 56 2.36 24.39 8.28
C PHE A 56 1.82 25.23 9.44
N SER A 57 1.02 24.61 10.30
CA SER A 57 0.57 25.23 11.55
C SER A 57 1.77 25.47 12.48
N ALA A 58 1.64 26.40 13.44
CA ALA A 58 2.71 26.69 14.39
C ALA A 58 3.14 25.45 15.20
N GLN A 59 2.18 24.57 15.53
CA GLN A 59 2.45 23.29 16.20
C GLN A 59 3.22 22.34 15.29
N ASN A 60 2.81 22.21 14.03
CA ASN A 60 3.49 21.33 13.09
C ASN A 60 4.89 21.82 12.73
N LEU A 61 5.15 23.14 12.74
CA LEU A 61 6.50 23.68 12.56
C LEU A 61 7.45 23.20 13.66
N GLN A 62 7.01 23.11 14.91
CA GLN A 62 7.83 22.57 16.01
C GLN A 62 8.18 21.09 15.75
N ILE A 63 7.20 20.30 15.30
CA ILE A 63 7.41 18.89 14.93
C ILE A 63 8.37 18.78 13.74
N VAL A 64 8.29 19.69 12.76
CA VAL A 64 9.24 19.72 11.63
C VAL A 64 10.66 19.98 12.13
N ASP A 65 10.85 20.93 13.05
CA ASP A 65 12.17 21.22 13.63
C ASP A 65 12.74 19.99 14.36
N GLU A 66 11.89 19.26 15.11
CA GLU A 66 12.28 17.99 15.75
C GLU A 66 12.66 16.90 14.73
N ILE A 67 11.92 16.78 13.63
CA ILE A 67 12.22 15.83 12.56
C ILE A 67 13.55 16.19 11.91
N LEU A 68 13.78 17.47 11.60
CA LEU A 68 15.01 17.95 10.98
C LEU A 68 16.23 17.70 11.87
N ALA A 69 16.07 17.84 13.19
CA ALA A 69 17.14 17.57 14.16
C ALA A 69 17.62 16.11 14.18
N ARG A 70 16.81 15.15 13.68
CA ARG A 70 17.22 13.73 13.57
C ARG A 70 18.24 13.50 12.46
N TYR A 71 18.37 14.44 11.52
CA TYR A 71 19.23 14.29 10.36
C TYR A 71 20.40 15.30 10.40
N PRO A 72 21.57 14.93 9.86
CA PRO A 72 22.66 15.88 9.71
C PRO A 72 22.24 17.08 8.83
N PRO A 73 22.73 18.30 9.11
CA PRO A 73 22.28 19.51 8.41
C PRO A 73 22.55 19.47 6.89
N GLN A 74 23.61 18.77 6.45
CA GLN A 74 23.93 18.59 5.03
C GLN A 74 22.94 17.66 4.30
N TYR A 75 22.21 16.81 5.04
CA TYR A 75 21.32 15.79 4.51
C TYR A 75 19.86 16.00 4.93
N LYS A 76 19.43 17.26 5.14
CA LYS A 76 18.03 17.58 5.48
C LYS A 76 17.00 17.03 4.51
N LYS A 77 17.36 16.80 3.24
CA LYS A 77 16.51 16.12 2.24
C LYS A 77 16.01 14.73 2.69
N ALA A 78 16.68 14.07 3.63
CA ALA A 78 16.24 12.80 4.19
C ALA A 78 14.92 12.91 4.98
N ALA A 79 14.58 14.11 5.46
CA ALA A 79 13.34 14.39 6.17
C ALA A 79 12.11 14.56 5.23
N VAL A 80 12.27 14.37 3.92
CA VAL A 80 11.18 14.56 2.95
C VAL A 80 9.96 13.69 3.24
N MET A 81 10.16 12.42 3.58
CA MET A 81 9.07 11.49 3.86
C MET A 81 8.26 11.87 5.11
N PRO A 82 8.86 12.04 6.29
CA PRO A 82 8.10 12.38 7.49
C PRO A 82 7.45 13.77 7.44
N ILE A 83 8.08 14.75 6.80
CA ILE A 83 7.49 16.10 6.68
C ILE A 83 6.31 16.09 5.68
N LEU A 84 6.41 15.31 4.60
CA LEU A 84 5.32 15.17 3.64
C LEU A 84 4.13 14.41 4.22
N ASP A 85 4.38 13.38 5.04
CA ASP A 85 3.33 12.71 5.84
C ASP A 85 2.65 13.69 6.81
N LEU A 86 3.43 14.52 7.52
CA LEU A 86 2.88 15.56 8.40
C LEU A 86 2.02 16.57 7.63
N GLY A 87 2.44 16.95 6.41
CA GLY A 87 1.68 17.81 5.51
C GLY A 87 0.35 17.18 5.09
N GLN A 88 0.37 15.89 4.76
CA GLN A 88 -0.84 15.11 4.48
C GLN A 88 -1.76 15.02 5.69
N ARG A 89 -1.25 14.77 6.90
CA ARG A 89 -2.05 14.74 8.13
C ARG A 89 -2.72 16.08 8.43
N GLN A 90 -2.04 17.20 8.15
CA GLN A 90 -2.61 18.54 8.32
C GLN A 90 -3.68 18.88 7.28
N HIS A 91 -3.45 18.52 6.02
CA HIS A 91 -4.32 18.93 4.90
C HIS A 91 -5.41 17.90 4.55
N GLY A 92 -5.23 16.63 4.95
CA GLY A 92 -6.04 15.47 4.58
C GLY A 92 -5.49 14.69 3.38
N PHE A 93 -4.79 15.35 2.47
CA PHE A 93 -4.14 14.76 1.31
C PHE A 93 -2.89 15.57 0.93
N THR A 94 -2.00 14.99 0.14
CA THR A 94 -0.79 15.64 -0.38
C THR A 94 -1.11 16.45 -1.64
N SER A 95 -1.55 17.70 -1.48
CA SER A 95 -1.74 18.63 -2.60
C SER A 95 -0.42 19.12 -3.18
N ILE A 96 -0.45 19.66 -4.41
CA ILE A 96 0.76 20.19 -5.07
C ILE A 96 1.40 21.33 -4.26
N SER A 97 0.60 22.10 -3.54
CA SER A 97 1.06 23.17 -2.65
C SER A 97 1.78 22.64 -1.42
N VAL A 98 1.31 21.53 -0.83
CA VAL A 98 2.01 20.84 0.26
C VAL A 98 3.38 20.40 -0.22
N MET A 99 3.45 19.74 -1.37
CA MET A 99 4.73 19.28 -1.94
C MET A 99 5.71 20.44 -2.19
N ASN A 100 5.23 21.56 -2.73
CA ASN A 100 6.04 22.75 -2.96
C ASN A 100 6.54 23.41 -1.67
N GLU A 101 5.72 23.45 -0.63
CA GLU A 101 6.14 23.99 0.66
C GLU A 101 7.20 23.11 1.32
N VAL A 102 7.04 21.78 1.26
CA VAL A 102 8.08 20.84 1.73
C VAL A 102 9.38 21.01 0.95
N ALA A 103 9.30 21.15 -0.38
CA ALA A 103 10.48 21.41 -1.22
C ALA A 103 11.21 22.70 -0.81
N ARG A 104 10.44 23.76 -0.52
CA ARG A 104 10.96 25.05 -0.04
C ARG A 104 11.67 24.90 1.31
N MET A 105 11.06 24.21 2.27
CA MET A 105 11.63 24.00 3.61
C MET A 105 12.91 23.17 3.58
N LEU A 106 12.96 22.15 2.72
CA LEU A 106 14.11 21.26 2.59
C LEU A 106 15.19 21.78 1.64
N GLU A 107 14.98 22.95 1.02
CA GLU A 107 15.85 23.52 -0.01
C GLU A 107 16.24 22.51 -1.10
N MET A 108 15.25 21.77 -1.59
CA MET A 108 15.42 20.78 -2.65
C MET A 108 14.50 21.07 -3.84
N PRO A 109 14.86 20.63 -5.06
CA PRO A 109 13.99 20.81 -6.21
C PRO A 109 12.61 20.16 -5.99
N PRO A 110 11.50 20.84 -6.31
CA PRO A 110 10.14 20.29 -6.13
C PRO A 110 9.93 18.94 -6.82
N MET A 111 10.60 18.74 -7.96
CA MET A 111 10.53 17.48 -8.71
C MET A 111 10.92 16.26 -7.85
N ARG A 112 11.91 16.40 -6.95
CA ARG A 112 12.31 15.30 -6.07
C ARG A 112 11.27 14.98 -5.00
N VAL A 113 10.48 15.97 -4.59
CA VAL A 113 9.34 15.77 -3.70
C VAL A 113 8.20 15.09 -4.46
N TYR A 114 7.96 15.48 -5.72
CA TYR A 114 6.94 14.85 -6.57
C TYR A 114 7.26 13.38 -6.83
N GLU A 115 8.52 13.05 -7.12
CA GLU A 115 8.98 11.67 -7.27
C GLU A 115 8.61 10.84 -6.03
N VAL A 116 8.95 11.30 -4.83
CA VAL A 116 8.63 10.63 -3.56
C VAL A 116 7.11 10.48 -3.37
N ALA A 117 6.35 11.56 -3.57
CA ALA A 117 4.90 11.56 -3.39
C ALA A 117 4.16 10.67 -4.39
N THR A 118 4.72 10.45 -5.58
CA THR A 118 4.15 9.51 -6.58
C THR A 118 4.61 8.07 -6.39
N PHE A 119 5.76 7.86 -5.75
CA PHE A 119 6.37 6.54 -5.59
C PHE A 119 5.76 5.75 -4.41
N TYR A 120 5.52 6.40 -3.27
CA TYR A 120 4.95 5.76 -2.10
C TYR A 120 3.43 5.85 -2.10
N THR A 121 2.76 4.72 -1.93
CA THR A 121 1.30 4.58 -2.03
C THR A 121 0.52 5.23 -0.89
N MET A 122 1.17 5.52 0.25
CA MET A 122 0.52 6.18 1.39
C MET A 122 0.22 7.67 1.11
N TYR A 123 0.91 8.28 0.14
CA TYR A 123 0.72 9.69 -0.17
C TYR A 123 -0.46 9.89 -1.11
N ASN A 124 -1.59 10.28 -0.53
CA ASN A 124 -2.84 10.50 -1.26
C ASN A 124 -2.73 11.83 -2.02
N ARG A 125 -2.70 11.79 -3.35
CA ARG A 125 -2.57 13.01 -4.18
C ARG A 125 -3.90 13.62 -4.58
N GLU A 126 -4.98 12.88 -4.32
CA GLU A 126 -6.36 13.27 -4.54
C GLU A 126 -7.07 13.39 -3.18
N PRO A 127 -8.10 14.24 -3.07
CA PRO A 127 -8.84 14.38 -1.83
C PRO A 127 -9.55 13.06 -1.49
N VAL A 128 -9.18 12.48 -0.35
CA VAL A 128 -9.82 11.29 0.21
C VAL A 128 -10.87 11.70 1.24
N GLY A 129 -11.80 10.78 1.52
CA GLY A 129 -12.74 10.91 2.61
C GLY A 129 -12.06 10.86 3.98
N LYS A 130 -12.81 11.22 5.02
CA LYS A 130 -12.30 11.27 6.40
C LYS A 130 -11.75 9.93 6.91
N TYR A 131 -12.39 8.84 6.51
CA TYR A 131 -12.02 7.47 6.83
C TYR A 131 -11.52 6.78 5.58
N PHE A 132 -10.21 6.60 5.50
CA PHE A 132 -9.55 5.91 4.41
C PHE A 132 -9.49 4.42 4.73
N VAL A 133 -10.39 3.65 4.11
CA VAL A 133 -10.55 2.21 4.31
C VAL A 133 -9.67 1.46 3.32
N GLN A 134 -8.62 0.84 3.84
CA GLN A 134 -7.62 0.09 3.10
C GLN A 134 -7.79 -1.39 3.36
N VAL A 135 -8.13 -2.18 2.35
CA VAL A 135 -8.39 -3.61 2.50
C VAL A 135 -7.27 -4.42 1.87
N CYS A 136 -6.66 -5.31 2.66
CA CYS A 136 -5.62 -6.21 2.17
C CYS A 136 -6.22 -7.37 1.37
N THR A 137 -5.86 -7.50 0.10
CA THR A 137 -6.31 -8.59 -0.80
C THR A 137 -5.21 -9.55 -1.20
N THR A 138 -4.03 -9.46 -0.58
CA THR A 138 -2.93 -10.40 -0.82
C THR A 138 -3.26 -11.82 -0.39
N THR A 139 -2.51 -12.79 -0.94
CA THR A 139 -2.79 -14.23 -0.79
C THR A 139 -3.11 -14.70 0.63
N PRO A 140 -2.39 -14.30 1.70
CA PRO A 140 -2.74 -14.72 3.06
C PRO A 140 -4.12 -14.23 3.51
N CYS A 141 -4.51 -13.00 3.14
CA CYS A 141 -5.84 -12.46 3.45
C CYS A 141 -6.92 -13.02 2.52
N GLN A 142 -6.57 -13.35 1.28
CA GLN A 142 -7.49 -13.98 0.34
C GLN A 142 -7.85 -15.42 0.77
N LEU A 143 -6.89 -16.16 1.34
CA LEU A 143 -7.10 -17.53 1.80
C LEU A 143 -7.53 -17.63 3.28
N GLY A 144 -7.16 -16.66 4.11
CA GLY A 144 -7.37 -16.68 5.55
C GLY A 144 -8.80 -16.31 5.97
N GLY A 145 -9.28 -16.94 7.05
CA GLY A 145 -10.60 -16.70 7.63
C GLY A 145 -11.75 -16.87 6.61
N CYS A 146 -12.55 -15.83 6.40
CA CYS A 146 -13.63 -15.83 5.40
C CYS A 146 -13.18 -15.40 3.99
N GLY A 147 -11.90 -15.07 3.81
CA GLY A 147 -11.33 -14.51 2.59
C GLY A 147 -11.58 -13.00 2.43
N SER A 148 -10.55 -12.27 2.01
CA SER A 148 -10.61 -10.81 1.76
C SER A 148 -11.64 -10.42 0.70
N ASP A 149 -11.91 -11.29 -0.28
CA ASP A 149 -12.90 -11.04 -1.33
C ASP A 149 -14.32 -10.92 -0.77
N ALA A 150 -14.64 -11.68 0.28
CA ALA A 150 -15.94 -11.57 0.97
C ALA A 150 -16.05 -10.24 1.71
N ILE A 151 -14.96 -9.78 2.32
CA ILE A 151 -14.88 -8.49 3.00
C ILE A 151 -15.04 -7.33 2.00
N MET A 152 -14.32 -7.36 0.88
CA MET A 152 -14.45 -6.35 -0.18
C MET A 152 -15.88 -6.27 -0.73
N LYS A 153 -16.53 -7.42 -0.96
CA LYS A 153 -17.93 -7.46 -1.40
C LYS A 153 -18.89 -6.90 -0.35
N ALA A 154 -18.66 -7.16 0.92
CA ALA A 154 -19.48 -6.62 2.00
C ALA A 154 -19.38 -5.09 2.09
N ILE A 155 -18.15 -4.55 2.02
CA ILE A 155 -17.90 -3.11 2.07
C ILE A 155 -18.51 -2.41 0.86
N THR A 156 -18.28 -2.92 -0.35
CA THR A 156 -18.80 -2.33 -1.60
C THR A 156 -20.33 -2.37 -1.64
N SER A 157 -20.95 -3.46 -1.16
CA SER A 157 -22.42 -3.58 -1.08
C SER A 157 -23.03 -2.65 -0.03
N HIS A 158 -22.35 -2.44 1.10
CA HIS A 158 -22.84 -1.58 2.18
C HIS A 158 -22.66 -0.08 1.89
N LEU A 159 -21.51 0.30 1.34
CA LEU A 159 -21.19 1.70 1.04
C LEU A 159 -21.69 2.15 -0.34
N GLY A 160 -21.97 1.22 -1.25
CA GLY A 160 -22.42 1.52 -2.62
C GLY A 160 -21.32 2.12 -3.52
N ILE A 161 -20.05 1.94 -3.17
CA ILE A 161 -18.90 2.46 -3.90
C ILE A 161 -18.05 1.34 -4.50
N THR A 162 -17.30 1.67 -5.55
CA THR A 162 -16.28 0.81 -6.15
C THR A 162 -14.89 1.11 -5.57
N ASN A 163 -13.95 0.19 -5.77
CA ASN A 163 -12.55 0.38 -5.37
C ASN A 163 -11.98 1.67 -5.99
N GLY A 164 -11.28 2.47 -5.20
CA GLY A 164 -10.68 3.76 -5.58
C GLY A 164 -11.63 4.96 -5.48
N HIS A 165 -12.91 4.75 -5.17
CA HIS A 165 -13.88 5.83 -5.07
C HIS A 165 -14.19 6.23 -3.62
N THR A 166 -14.74 7.43 -3.49
CA THR A 166 -15.18 8.02 -2.22
C THR A 166 -16.69 8.14 -2.21
N THR A 167 -17.33 7.89 -1.08
CA THR A 167 -18.77 8.12 -0.88
C THR A 167 -19.14 9.59 -1.12
N ASP A 168 -20.35 9.85 -1.59
CA ASP A 168 -20.85 11.23 -1.82
C ASP A 168 -20.80 12.11 -0.57
N ASP A 169 -20.94 11.49 0.62
CA ASP A 169 -20.84 12.14 1.93
C ASP A 169 -19.40 12.58 2.29
N LYS A 170 -18.39 12.24 1.46
CA LYS A 170 -16.95 12.45 1.72
C LYS A 170 -16.45 11.83 3.04
N LEU A 171 -17.18 10.84 3.57
CA LEU A 171 -16.82 10.16 4.81
C LEU A 171 -15.89 8.98 4.57
N PHE A 172 -16.19 8.09 3.63
CA PHE A 172 -15.42 6.87 3.39
C PHE A 172 -14.79 6.88 2.00
N SER A 173 -13.53 6.49 1.91
CA SER A 173 -12.87 6.11 0.67
C SER A 173 -12.42 4.66 0.77
N LEU A 174 -12.66 3.87 -0.27
CA LEU A 174 -12.26 2.47 -0.32
C LEU A 174 -11.05 2.32 -1.24
N LEU A 175 -9.98 1.72 -0.74
CA LEU A 175 -8.84 1.32 -1.55
C LEU A 175 -8.45 -0.13 -1.25
N GLU A 176 -8.25 -0.90 -2.30
CA GLU A 176 -7.56 -2.18 -2.24
C GLU A 176 -6.05 -1.95 -2.10
N VAL A 177 -5.47 -2.58 -1.09
CA VAL A 177 -4.04 -2.45 -0.79
C VAL A 177 -3.37 -3.82 -0.70
N GLU A 178 -2.05 -3.78 -0.80
CA GLU A 178 -1.20 -4.94 -0.64
C GLU A 178 -1.06 -5.35 0.84
N CYS A 179 -0.08 -6.21 1.13
CA CYS A 179 0.13 -6.77 2.46
C CYS A 179 0.39 -5.68 3.51
N LEU A 180 -0.49 -5.61 4.52
CA LEU A 180 -0.39 -4.70 5.67
C LEU A 180 0.36 -5.30 6.87
N GLY A 181 0.87 -6.53 6.75
CA GLY A 181 1.72 -7.17 7.77
C GLY A 181 0.99 -7.87 8.93
N ALA A 182 -0.35 -7.91 8.95
CA ALA A 182 -1.14 -8.61 9.96
C ALA A 182 -1.66 -9.99 9.49
N CYS A 183 -0.80 -10.77 8.82
CA CYS A 183 -1.21 -12.00 8.13
C CYS A 183 -1.79 -13.09 9.04
N VAL A 184 -1.31 -13.19 10.29
CA VAL A 184 -1.83 -14.17 11.27
C VAL A 184 -3.22 -13.79 11.79
N ASN A 185 -3.63 -12.55 11.55
CA ASN A 185 -4.92 -11.96 11.87
C ASN A 185 -5.80 -11.71 10.62
N ALA A 186 -5.53 -12.46 9.56
CA ALA A 186 -6.31 -12.41 8.33
C ALA A 186 -7.77 -12.89 8.54
N PRO A 187 -8.76 -12.28 7.86
CA PRO A 187 -8.66 -11.11 7.01
C PRO A 187 -8.71 -9.80 7.81
N MET A 188 -8.02 -8.77 7.32
CA MET A 188 -7.86 -7.50 8.03
C MET A 188 -8.03 -6.30 7.08
N LEU A 189 -8.32 -5.14 7.66
CA LEU A 189 -8.34 -3.86 6.98
C LEU A 189 -7.73 -2.78 7.89
N GLN A 190 -7.26 -1.70 7.29
CA GLN A 190 -6.79 -0.52 7.98
C GLN A 190 -7.76 0.64 7.74
N ILE A 191 -8.09 1.39 8.78
CA ILE A 191 -8.83 2.65 8.67
C ILE A 191 -7.92 3.74 9.22
N ASN A 192 -7.47 4.64 8.34
CA ASN A 192 -6.47 5.66 8.68
C ASN A 192 -5.21 5.03 9.30
N ASP A 193 -4.97 5.21 10.60
CA ASP A 193 -3.81 4.67 11.31
C ASP A 193 -4.10 3.31 12.01
N ASP A 194 -5.37 2.92 12.13
CA ASP A 194 -5.79 1.81 12.98
C ASP A 194 -6.01 0.51 12.20
N TYR A 195 -5.54 -0.60 12.77
CA TYR A 195 -5.77 -1.94 12.22
C TYR A 195 -7.00 -2.59 12.84
N TYR A 196 -7.83 -3.17 11.97
CA TYR A 196 -8.98 -3.99 12.34
C TYR A 196 -8.78 -5.36 11.73
N GLU A 197 -8.76 -6.38 12.59
CA GLU A 197 -8.29 -7.71 12.21
C GLU A 197 -9.33 -8.78 12.55
N ASP A 198 -9.16 -10.00 12.05
CA ASP A 198 -10.10 -11.12 12.21
C ASP A 198 -11.53 -10.81 11.80
N LEU A 199 -11.65 -10.20 10.64
CA LEU A 199 -12.92 -9.67 10.19
C LEU A 199 -13.80 -10.76 9.57
N THR A 200 -15.09 -10.64 9.85
CA THR A 200 -16.17 -11.29 9.09
C THR A 200 -16.97 -10.22 8.34
N PRO A 201 -17.71 -10.59 7.28
CA PRO A 201 -18.55 -9.64 6.53
C PRO A 201 -19.51 -8.85 7.43
N GLU A 202 -20.10 -9.49 8.45
CA GLU A 202 -21.00 -8.84 9.40
C GLU A 202 -20.24 -7.85 10.29
N SER A 203 -19.10 -8.28 10.84
CA SER A 203 -18.29 -7.44 11.73
C SER A 203 -17.79 -6.16 11.03
N VAL A 204 -17.55 -6.20 9.72
CA VAL A 204 -17.10 -5.05 8.94
C VAL A 204 -18.25 -4.08 8.67
N VAL A 205 -19.45 -4.59 8.40
CA VAL A 205 -20.64 -3.72 8.28
C VAL A 205 -20.93 -3.03 9.60
N ASP A 206 -20.84 -3.75 10.71
CA ASP A 206 -20.98 -3.19 12.06
C ASP A 206 -19.91 -2.11 12.33
N LEU A 207 -18.67 -2.39 11.95
CA LEU A 207 -17.55 -1.46 12.07
C LEU A 207 -17.82 -0.15 11.31
N LEU A 208 -18.15 -0.24 10.02
CA LEU A 208 -18.44 0.92 9.17
C LEU A 208 -19.65 1.72 9.67
N THR A 209 -20.68 1.02 10.17
CA THR A 209 -21.87 1.66 10.75
C THR A 209 -21.51 2.41 12.03
N ALA A 210 -20.66 1.83 12.89
CA ALA A 210 -20.19 2.47 14.10
C ALA A 210 -19.35 3.72 13.79
N PHE A 211 -18.49 3.69 12.77
CA PHE A 211 -17.75 4.87 12.32
C PHE A 211 -18.66 5.99 11.80
N ARG A 212 -19.68 5.63 11.01
CA ARG A 212 -20.68 6.62 10.53
C ARG A 212 -21.48 7.22 11.70
N ALA A 213 -21.86 6.40 12.69
CA ALA A 213 -22.57 6.84 13.87
C ALA A 213 -21.71 7.76 14.76
N ALA A 214 -20.43 7.43 14.95
CA ALA A 214 -19.48 8.25 15.72
C ALA A 214 -19.25 9.65 15.13
N GLU A 215 -19.47 9.82 13.82
CA GLU A 215 -19.43 11.14 13.20
C GLU A 215 -20.65 12.00 13.56
N THR A 216 -21.82 11.38 13.68
CA THR A 216 -23.07 12.07 13.99
C THR A 216 -23.20 12.34 15.49
N ASP A 217 -22.74 11.40 16.31
CA ASP A 217 -22.79 11.45 17.75
C ASP A 217 -21.43 11.10 18.36
N LYS A 218 -20.74 12.12 18.88
CA LYS A 218 -19.42 12.00 19.52
C LYS A 218 -19.44 11.17 20.81
N THR A 219 -20.60 10.81 21.33
CA THR A 219 -20.73 9.90 22.48
C THR A 219 -20.59 8.44 22.07
N VAL A 220 -20.80 8.12 20.79
CA VAL A 220 -20.62 6.77 20.25
C VAL A 220 -19.13 6.48 20.13
N LYS A 221 -18.68 5.48 20.89
CA LYS A 221 -17.28 5.07 20.89
C LYS A 221 -16.98 4.23 19.65
N VAL A 222 -15.98 4.66 18.88
CA VAL A 222 -15.44 3.89 17.76
C VAL A 222 -14.89 2.54 18.28
N PRO A 223 -15.07 1.43 17.54
CA PRO A 223 -14.52 0.14 17.94
C PRO A 223 -13.00 0.19 18.13
N THR A 224 -12.51 -0.48 19.18
CA THR A 224 -11.09 -0.54 19.50
C THR A 224 -10.31 -1.22 18.35
N PRO A 225 -9.13 -0.69 17.97
CA PRO A 225 -8.24 -1.36 17.03
C PRO A 225 -7.77 -2.72 17.54
N GLY A 226 -7.60 -3.67 16.63
CA GLY A 226 -7.13 -5.03 16.91
C GLY A 226 -8.07 -6.13 16.39
N PRO A 227 -7.86 -7.38 16.85
CA PRO A 227 -8.68 -8.51 16.46
C PRO A 227 -10.14 -8.38 16.91
N ARG A 228 -11.06 -8.73 16.02
CA ARG A 228 -12.51 -8.78 16.29
C ARG A 228 -12.99 -10.16 16.73
N SER A 229 -12.08 -11.13 16.80
CA SER A 229 -12.35 -12.44 17.38
C SER A 229 -12.14 -12.44 18.91
N GLY A 230 -12.15 -13.63 19.52
CA GLY A 230 -11.92 -13.79 20.97
C GLY A 230 -10.46 -13.66 21.41
N ARG A 231 -9.50 -13.49 20.48
CA ARG A 231 -8.08 -13.31 20.81
C ARG A 231 -7.73 -11.84 21.04
N GLN A 232 -6.67 -11.59 21.80
CA GLN A 232 -6.19 -10.26 22.14
C GLN A 232 -5.33 -9.66 21.04
N THR A 233 -4.39 -10.44 20.49
CA THR A 233 -3.41 -9.97 19.51
C THR A 233 -3.18 -11.04 18.45
N CYS A 234 -2.01 -11.67 18.41
CA CYS A 234 -1.60 -12.67 17.43
C CYS A 234 -1.47 -14.08 18.02
N GLU A 235 -1.93 -14.31 19.24
CA GLU A 235 -1.90 -15.64 19.84
C GLU A 235 -2.82 -16.63 19.11
N ASN A 236 -2.63 -17.91 19.40
CA ASN A 236 -3.49 -18.94 18.86
C ASN A 236 -4.93 -18.75 19.39
N SER A 237 -5.90 -18.79 18.48
CA SER A 237 -7.34 -18.69 18.77
C SER A 237 -7.85 -19.67 19.84
N ALA A 238 -7.17 -20.82 20.03
CA ALA A 238 -7.51 -21.81 21.04
C ALA A 238 -6.84 -21.57 22.42
N GLY A 239 -6.13 -20.45 22.60
CA GLY A 239 -5.39 -20.10 23.81
C GLY A 239 -3.87 -20.17 23.64
N LEU A 240 -3.14 -19.81 24.70
CA LEU A 240 -1.67 -19.72 24.69
C LEU A 240 -1.02 -21.11 24.59
N THR A 241 -0.48 -21.43 23.42
CA THR A 241 0.31 -22.67 23.19
C THR A 241 1.80 -22.50 23.48
N SER A 242 2.27 -21.27 23.54
CA SER A 242 3.65 -20.88 23.83
C SER A 242 3.66 -19.65 24.75
N LEU A 243 4.82 -19.31 25.32
CA LEU A 243 4.97 -18.22 26.28
C LEU A 243 4.05 -18.35 27.51
N THR A 244 3.81 -19.58 27.97
CA THR A 244 2.97 -19.88 29.13
C THR A 244 3.71 -19.72 30.46
N SER A 245 5.04 -19.84 30.44
CA SER A 245 5.89 -19.57 31.59
C SER A 245 6.08 -18.07 31.79
N PRO A 246 6.34 -17.61 33.03
CA PRO A 246 6.74 -16.23 33.26
C PRO A 246 7.97 -15.88 32.42
N MET A 247 8.10 -14.60 32.04
CA MET A 247 9.29 -14.13 31.33
C MET A 247 10.53 -14.44 32.15
N TRP A 248 11.57 -14.89 31.44
CA TRP A 248 12.87 -15.04 32.05
C TRP A 248 13.33 -13.67 32.56
N SER A 249 13.81 -13.65 33.79
CA SER A 249 14.42 -12.47 34.40
C SER A 249 15.81 -12.87 34.88
N THR A 250 16.69 -11.90 35.11
CA THR A 250 18.04 -12.17 35.65
C THR A 250 17.99 -12.91 37.00
N GLU A 251 16.85 -12.91 37.69
CA GLU A 251 16.59 -13.59 38.97
C GLU A 251 16.11 -15.04 38.81
N THR A 252 15.57 -15.41 37.64
CA THR A 252 15.05 -16.74 37.33
C THR A 252 15.93 -17.41 36.29
N LEU A 253 17.09 -17.91 36.73
CA LEU A 253 17.99 -18.74 35.92
C LEU A 253 17.23 -19.94 35.37
N ARG A 254 17.49 -20.24 34.09
CA ARG A 254 17.08 -21.50 33.46
C ARG A 254 17.71 -22.65 34.25
N THR A 255 16.97 -23.73 34.50
CA THR A 255 17.43 -24.85 35.36
C THR A 255 18.70 -25.54 34.86
N ASP A 256 19.08 -25.30 33.62
CA ASP A 256 20.28 -25.75 32.91
C ASP A 256 21.49 -24.80 33.02
N GLY A 257 21.34 -23.64 33.66
CA GLY A 257 22.48 -22.82 34.10
C GLY A 257 23.32 -22.14 32.99
N GLU A 258 22.91 -22.21 31.72
CA GLU A 258 23.54 -21.44 30.63
C GLU A 258 22.76 -20.16 30.33
N LEU A 259 23.51 -19.10 30.01
CA LEU A 259 23.04 -17.74 29.70
C LEU A 259 22.22 -17.67 28.41
#